data_AF-A0A4T0FH31-F1
#
_entry.id   AF-A0A4T0FH31-F1
#
_cell.length_a   1.000
_cell.length_b   1.000
_cell.length_c   1.000
_cell.angle_alpha   90.00
_cell.angle_beta   90.00
_cell.angle_gamma   90.00
#
_symmetry.space_group_name_H-M   'P 1'
#
loop_
_entity.id
_entity.type
_entity.pdbx_description
1 polymer ?
#
loop_
_entity_poly.entity_id
_entity_poly.type
_entity_poly.pdbx_seq_one_letter_code
_entity_poly.pdbx_strand_id
1 'polypeptide(L)'
;MRQIIPRSVVTRFPKVHLAVERKSRHSVFSNRVFSPGQFVHPHDRIKYWNIVPKDNVRIVKGRQDIKSDEDGDDIITPVLQVDQFKNRIFPESGLKQKRSVPLSASNPDIRFQSKVKPVHYSNVQLFLGNLPPKNDPEGERLATYAVGLRRSKAFVRSKLRLDGTKHQHRLVWKRYATKITPPDRDYDMSKPIPWPTYEKTQRKDHTEKETSEDVLNKVTYAPSSTTKANSRTSYDYILGKKEAGPIELAIAHELANPHSKHKRAQRYAEKQRKWAHRLEELEKTEKASGNWNTAAKATNEARRLWLIERALAKSEQYIVDSQGTPEKRESKRLVREAKKTAKEARRTALLNNLVLNKAGKIVHKRDLEASPEEVTIVNKKPREELVIEEITDPDFLSRYRLKNMDGGDFQYKDDFFSKEEADKLYDRVLELERYRPTLKIYGKDVIQSRQVAVFAIEKERAQMKYSNHDAKVDHPFPDVIKDIAVRLKEATKIDFTHCMINYYENGNVYIGKHNDNYNNQVIATVSLGAERTMHLSPQTTKAALKVFPDVDVPGREKLALKMANGSLFGSTQRYWKHEIRKEQKIKTGRISLTFRQIVE
;
A
#
# COMPACT_ATOMS: atom_id res chain seq x y z
N MET A 1 16.89 17.51 54.47
CA MET A 1 15.75 18.21 53.83
C MET A 1 15.41 17.52 52.52
N ARG A 2 14.37 16.67 52.51
CA ARG A 2 13.82 16.09 51.28
C ARG A 2 12.70 17.03 50.82
N GLN A 3 12.91 17.76 49.72
CA GLN A 3 11.87 18.63 49.17
C GLN A 3 10.89 17.82 48.32
N ILE A 4 9.64 17.97 48.71
CA ILE A 4 8.43 17.33 48.21
C ILE A 4 8.00 18.08 46.94
N ILE A 5 7.81 17.36 45.83
CA ILE A 5 7.18 17.90 44.61
C ILE A 5 5.66 17.69 44.71
N PRO A 6 4.81 18.73 44.60
CA PRO A 6 3.37 18.58 44.69
C PRO A 6 2.78 17.98 43.41
N ARG A 7 1.96 16.94 43.57
CA ARG A 7 1.07 16.38 42.54
C ARG A 7 -0.21 17.21 42.45
N SER A 8 -0.24 18.17 41.54
CA SER A 8 -1.46 18.78 40.99
C SER A 8 -1.02 19.51 39.72
N VAL A 9 -1.36 19.08 38.51
CA VAL A 9 -2.65 19.33 37.87
C VAL A 9 -2.92 18.19 36.87
N VAL A 10 -3.90 17.34 37.20
CA VAL A 10 -4.55 16.46 36.22
C VAL A 10 -5.55 17.34 35.48
N THR A 11 -5.18 17.83 34.29
CA THR A 11 -6.10 18.51 33.39
C THR A 11 -7.11 17.47 32.89
N ARG A 12 -8.35 17.67 33.33
CA ARG A 12 -9.56 16.94 32.95
C ARG A 12 -9.70 16.98 31.43
N PHE A 13 -9.60 15.82 30.78
CA PHE A 13 -10.16 15.66 29.44
C PHE A 13 -11.67 15.90 29.52
N PRO A 14 -12.25 16.83 28.75
CA PRO A 14 -13.71 16.92 28.67
C PRO A 14 -14.21 15.63 28.01
N LYS A 15 -15.04 14.88 28.74
CA LYS A 15 -15.89 13.84 28.16
C LYS A 15 -16.81 14.54 27.16
N VAL A 16 -16.44 14.51 25.89
CA VAL A 16 -17.35 14.85 24.81
C VAL A 16 -18.40 13.74 24.79
N HIS A 17 -19.55 14.02 25.40
CA HIS A 17 -20.78 13.30 25.11
C HIS A 17 -21.02 13.46 23.62
N LEU A 18 -20.74 12.39 22.85
CA LEU A 18 -21.25 12.26 21.49
C LEU A 18 -22.78 12.30 21.61
N ALA A 19 -23.35 13.45 21.26
CA ALA A 19 -24.77 13.56 20.98
C ALA A 19 -25.08 12.52 19.90
N VAL A 20 -25.73 11.45 20.32
CA VAL A 20 -26.33 10.48 19.40
C VAL A 20 -27.41 11.25 18.66
N GLU A 21 -27.11 11.60 17.43
CA GLU A 21 -28.08 12.12 16.47
C GLU A 21 -29.31 11.20 16.50
N ARG A 22 -30.45 11.76 16.94
CA ARG A 22 -31.75 11.12 16.81
C ARG A 22 -32.02 10.98 15.31
N LYS A 23 -31.76 9.78 14.78
CA LYS A 23 -32.20 9.40 13.43
C LYS A 23 -33.69 9.67 13.33
N SER A 24 -34.08 10.46 12.34
CA SER A 24 -35.46 10.71 11.97
C SER A 24 -36.20 9.37 11.83
N ARG A 25 -37.31 9.26 12.55
CA ARG A 25 -38.35 8.27 12.25
C ARG A 25 -38.95 8.66 10.90
N HIS A 26 -39.19 7.66 10.05
CA HIS A 26 -39.81 7.75 8.73
C HIS A 26 -38.86 7.97 7.54
N SER A 27 -38.05 6.95 7.25
CA SER A 27 -37.92 6.50 5.86
C SER A 27 -38.29 5.03 5.80
N VAL A 28 -39.38 4.74 5.08
CA VAL A 28 -39.83 3.38 4.79
C VAL A 28 -38.89 2.83 3.72
N PHE A 29 -37.72 2.36 4.14
CA PHE A 29 -36.89 1.52 3.28
C PHE A 29 -37.56 0.15 3.17
N SER A 30 -37.80 -0.28 1.93
CA SER A 30 -38.35 -1.59 1.60
C SER A 30 -37.53 -2.70 2.26
N ASN A 31 -38.10 -3.36 3.27
CA ASN A 31 -37.55 -4.57 3.88
C ASN A 31 -37.63 -5.75 2.90
N ARG A 32 -36.78 -5.77 1.86
CA ARG A 32 -36.60 -6.93 0.97
C ARG A 32 -35.16 -7.12 0.50
N VAL A 33 -34.20 -7.05 1.42
CA VAL A 33 -33.01 -7.91 1.40
C VAL A 33 -32.69 -8.18 2.87
N PHE A 34 -32.83 -9.42 3.31
CA PHE A 34 -32.37 -9.84 4.64
C PHE A 34 -30.91 -9.41 4.85
N SER A 35 -30.59 -8.69 5.92
CA SER A 35 -29.20 -8.56 6.39
C SER A 35 -28.59 -9.97 6.46
N PRO A 36 -27.48 -10.26 5.75
CA PRO A 36 -26.80 -11.53 5.87
C PRO A 36 -26.48 -11.74 7.35
N GLY A 37 -26.94 -12.84 7.94
CA GLY A 37 -26.66 -13.16 9.35
C GLY A 37 -25.18 -12.95 9.65
N GLN A 38 -24.90 -12.02 10.56
CA GLN A 38 -23.58 -11.44 10.83
C GLN A 38 -22.53 -12.55 10.96
N PHE A 39 -21.52 -12.53 10.09
CA PHE A 39 -20.38 -13.44 10.20
C PHE A 39 -19.70 -13.23 11.56
N VAL A 40 -19.32 -14.33 12.21
CA VAL A 40 -18.61 -14.25 13.48
C VAL A 40 -17.17 -13.80 13.20
N HIS A 41 -16.66 -12.89 14.02
CA HIS A 41 -15.29 -12.42 13.94
C HIS A 41 -14.32 -13.61 14.07
N PRO A 42 -13.21 -13.71 13.28
CA PRO A 42 -12.35 -14.90 13.28
C PRO A 42 -11.85 -15.36 14.65
N HIS A 43 -11.67 -14.43 15.59
CA HIS A 43 -11.28 -14.73 16.97
C HIS A 43 -12.36 -15.48 17.76
N ASP A 44 -13.63 -15.17 17.52
CA ASP A 44 -14.79 -15.74 18.22
C ASP A 44 -15.34 -17.01 17.52
N ARG A 45 -14.74 -17.41 16.40
CA ARG A 45 -15.10 -18.64 15.70
C ARG A 45 -14.65 -19.84 16.51
N ILE A 46 -15.53 -20.84 16.60
CA ILE A 46 -15.20 -22.09 17.27
C ILE A 46 -14.09 -22.77 16.47
N LYS A 47 -12.90 -22.86 17.06
CA LYS A 47 -11.72 -23.49 16.45
C LYS A 47 -11.78 -25.02 16.52
N TYR A 48 -12.31 -25.55 17.62
CA TYR A 48 -12.40 -27.00 17.86
C TYR A 48 -13.86 -27.40 18.02
N TRP A 49 -14.44 -27.89 16.93
CA TRP A 49 -15.81 -28.39 16.92
C TRP A 49 -15.85 -29.78 17.53
N ASN A 50 -16.59 -29.95 18.63
CA ASN A 50 -16.79 -31.25 19.28
C ASN A 50 -18.05 -31.96 18.80
N ILE A 51 -18.91 -31.28 18.04
CA ILE A 51 -20.08 -31.83 17.36
C ILE A 51 -19.85 -31.68 15.85
N VAL A 52 -20.02 -32.76 15.11
CA VAL A 52 -19.77 -32.84 13.67
C VAL A 52 -20.99 -33.40 12.93
N PRO A 53 -21.05 -33.29 11.59
CA PRO A 53 -22.13 -33.91 10.82
C PRO A 53 -22.26 -35.41 11.13
N LYS A 54 -23.48 -35.94 11.10
CA LYS A 54 -23.90 -37.30 11.53
C LYS A 54 -23.93 -37.56 13.04
N ASP A 55 -23.55 -36.61 13.89
CA ASP A 55 -23.81 -36.72 15.33
C ASP A 55 -25.29 -36.48 15.63
N ASN A 56 -25.85 -37.24 16.58
CA ASN A 56 -27.20 -37.04 17.09
C ASN A 56 -27.18 -36.01 18.23
N VAL A 57 -28.10 -35.04 18.19
CA VAL A 57 -28.15 -33.93 19.14
C VAL A 57 -29.58 -33.59 19.54
N ARG A 58 -29.75 -32.99 20.72
CA ARG A 58 -30.98 -32.29 21.13
C ARG A 58 -30.80 -30.78 21.12
N ILE A 59 -31.90 -30.05 20.98
CA ILE A 59 -31.94 -28.58 20.97
C ILE A 59 -32.56 -28.07 22.28
N VAL A 60 -31.83 -27.25 23.03
CA VAL A 60 -32.16 -26.94 24.45
C VAL A 60 -32.95 -25.65 24.67
N LYS A 61 -32.93 -24.68 23.73
CA LYS A 61 -33.45 -23.33 23.98
C LYS A 61 -34.51 -22.85 22.99
N GLY A 62 -35.68 -22.51 23.56
CA GLY A 62 -36.74 -21.68 22.99
C GLY A 62 -38.12 -22.29 23.27
N ARG A 63 -38.97 -21.64 24.09
CA ARG A 63 -40.38 -22.07 24.35
C ARG A 63 -41.23 -22.30 23.09
N GLN A 64 -40.76 -21.82 21.93
CA GLN A 64 -41.41 -21.96 20.62
C GLN A 64 -40.61 -22.85 19.63
N ASP A 65 -39.35 -23.18 19.94
CA ASP A 65 -38.47 -23.97 19.06
C ASP A 65 -38.49 -25.48 19.46
N ILE A 66 -39.06 -25.82 20.63
CA ILE A 66 -39.25 -27.19 21.11
C ILE A 66 -40.57 -27.70 20.54
N LYS A 67 -40.50 -28.56 19.52
CA LYS A 67 -41.56 -29.57 19.39
C LYS A 67 -41.12 -30.68 20.33
N SER A 68 -41.89 -30.93 21.37
CA SER A 68 -41.90 -32.25 21.96
C SER A 68 -42.58 -33.19 20.97
N ASP A 69 -42.22 -34.47 20.98
CA ASP A 69 -43.07 -35.47 20.33
C ASP A 69 -44.47 -35.47 20.98
N GLU A 70 -45.45 -36.17 20.40
CA GLU A 70 -46.83 -36.25 20.94
C GLU A 70 -46.84 -36.70 22.42
N ASP A 71 -45.79 -37.40 22.83
CA ASP A 71 -45.56 -37.94 24.18
C ASP A 71 -44.79 -36.99 25.14
N GLY A 72 -44.35 -35.81 24.69
CA GLY A 72 -43.65 -34.83 25.55
C GLY A 72 -42.12 -34.91 25.57
N ASP A 73 -41.52 -35.86 24.84
CA ASP A 73 -40.07 -36.09 24.83
C ASP A 73 -39.25 -35.15 23.92
N ASP A 74 -37.95 -35.01 24.25
CA ASP A 74 -36.97 -34.21 23.50
C ASP A 74 -36.67 -34.85 22.12
N ILE A 75 -36.96 -34.14 21.02
CA ILE A 75 -36.63 -34.62 19.66
C ILE A 75 -35.11 -34.73 19.47
N ILE A 76 -34.65 -35.95 19.20
CA ILE A 76 -33.26 -36.25 18.84
C ILE A 76 -33.09 -36.12 17.33
N THR A 77 -32.07 -35.38 16.90
CA THR A 77 -31.86 -35.08 15.48
C THR A 77 -30.41 -35.23 15.07
N PRO A 78 -30.10 -35.87 13.93
CA PRO A 78 -28.75 -35.87 13.38
C PRO A 78 -28.36 -34.50 12.80
N VAL A 79 -27.10 -34.15 12.92
CA VAL A 79 -26.53 -32.94 12.32
C VAL A 79 -26.23 -33.17 10.85
N LEU A 80 -26.85 -32.42 9.94
CA LEU A 80 -26.57 -32.49 8.51
C LEU A 80 -25.30 -31.73 8.14
N GLN A 81 -25.19 -30.50 8.61
CA GLN A 81 -24.11 -29.60 8.25
C GLN A 81 -23.76 -28.66 9.40
N VAL A 82 -22.51 -28.20 9.40
CA VAL A 82 -22.01 -27.21 10.34
C VAL A 82 -21.49 -26.00 9.56
N ASP A 83 -21.91 -24.80 9.96
CA ASP A 83 -21.38 -23.54 9.47
C ASP A 83 -20.40 -22.96 10.49
N GLN A 84 -19.11 -23.12 10.19
CA GLN A 84 -18.00 -22.67 11.01
C GLN A 84 -17.84 -21.15 11.03
N PHE A 85 -18.37 -20.44 10.04
CA PHE A 85 -18.25 -18.98 9.95
C PHE A 85 -19.27 -18.26 10.81
N LYS A 86 -20.40 -18.92 11.08
CA LYS A 86 -21.50 -18.38 11.89
C LYS A 86 -21.68 -19.07 13.24
N ASN A 87 -20.85 -20.06 13.56
CA ASN A 87 -20.99 -20.92 14.75
C ASN A 87 -22.39 -21.57 14.85
N ARG A 88 -22.92 -22.03 13.72
CA ARG A 88 -24.27 -22.61 13.62
C ARG A 88 -24.25 -24.04 13.12
N ILE A 89 -25.24 -24.81 13.57
CA ILE A 89 -25.50 -26.20 13.21
C ILE A 89 -26.82 -26.24 12.43
N PHE A 90 -26.84 -27.05 11.37
CA PHE A 90 -28.03 -27.38 10.60
C PHE A 90 -28.50 -28.78 10.99
N PRO A 91 -29.54 -28.89 11.84
CA PRO A 91 -30.14 -30.18 12.17
C PRO A 91 -31.04 -30.67 11.02
N GLU A 92 -31.21 -31.99 10.89
CA GLU A 92 -32.07 -32.61 9.88
C GLU A 92 -33.57 -32.32 10.09
N SER A 93 -34.02 -32.44 11.33
CA SER A 93 -35.35 -32.07 11.81
C SER A 93 -35.28 -30.89 12.81
N GLY A 94 -36.40 -30.19 12.97
CA GLY A 94 -36.48 -29.01 13.84
C GLY A 94 -37.48 -27.98 13.33
N LEU A 95 -37.49 -26.79 13.94
CA LEU A 95 -38.42 -25.73 13.56
C LEU A 95 -38.18 -25.30 12.11
N LYS A 96 -39.20 -25.52 11.26
CA LYS A 96 -39.17 -25.10 9.87
C LYS A 96 -39.56 -23.62 9.76
N GLN A 97 -38.70 -22.82 9.16
CA GLN A 97 -38.99 -21.44 8.79
C GLN A 97 -39.42 -21.40 7.32
N LYS A 98 -40.61 -20.82 7.06
CA LYS A 98 -41.04 -20.51 5.69
C LYS A 98 -40.11 -19.44 5.12
N ARG A 99 -39.45 -19.76 4.02
CA ARG A 99 -38.61 -18.81 3.26
C ARG A 99 -39.19 -18.67 1.87
N SER A 100 -39.40 -17.44 1.45
CA SER A 100 -39.68 -17.10 0.06
C SER A 100 -38.43 -17.39 -0.76
N VAL A 101 -38.52 -18.36 -1.67
CA VAL A 101 -37.45 -18.68 -2.61
C VAL A 101 -37.98 -18.40 -4.01
N PRO A 102 -37.30 -17.54 -4.80
CA PRO A 102 -37.69 -17.33 -6.19
C PRO A 102 -37.48 -18.63 -6.98
N LEU A 103 -38.39 -18.94 -7.92
CA LEU A 103 -38.30 -20.16 -8.75
C LEU A 103 -37.01 -20.21 -9.58
N SER A 104 -36.57 -19.04 -10.03
CA SER A 104 -35.40 -18.80 -10.87
C SER A 104 -34.95 -17.35 -10.65
N ALA A 105 -33.69 -17.02 -10.96
CA ALA A 105 -33.25 -15.62 -11.02
C ALA A 105 -34.08 -14.78 -12.03
N SER A 106 -34.73 -15.43 -13.01
CA SER A 106 -35.51 -14.80 -14.08
C SER A 106 -37.04 -14.82 -13.89
N ASN A 107 -37.58 -15.55 -12.91
CA ASN A 107 -39.04 -15.69 -12.75
C ASN A 107 -39.46 -15.28 -11.32
N PRO A 108 -40.24 -14.20 -11.13
CA PRO A 108 -40.51 -13.61 -9.82
C PRO A 108 -41.57 -14.35 -9.01
N ASP A 109 -42.16 -15.43 -9.54
CA ASP A 109 -43.10 -16.26 -8.79
C ASP A 109 -42.46 -16.83 -7.53
N ILE A 110 -43.05 -16.45 -6.39
CA ILE A 110 -42.53 -16.76 -5.06
C ILE A 110 -43.12 -18.09 -4.59
N ARG A 111 -42.30 -19.15 -4.51
CA ARG A 111 -42.66 -20.33 -3.73
C ARG A 111 -42.13 -20.21 -2.30
N PHE A 112 -42.94 -20.62 -1.34
CA PHE A 112 -42.51 -20.76 0.05
C PHE A 112 -41.90 -22.15 0.25
N GLN A 113 -40.58 -22.21 0.46
CA GLN A 113 -39.92 -23.42 0.93
C GLN A 113 -39.79 -23.37 2.45
N SER A 114 -40.26 -24.43 3.12
CA SER A 114 -40.02 -24.60 4.55
C SER A 114 -38.65 -25.24 4.76
N LYS A 115 -37.67 -24.48 5.26
CA LYS A 115 -36.33 -25.02 5.61
C LYS A 115 -36.14 -25.01 7.11
N VAL A 116 -35.40 -26.00 7.63
CA VAL A 116 -35.07 -26.07 9.07
C VAL A 116 -34.21 -24.88 9.47
N LYS A 117 -34.54 -24.25 10.59
CA LYS A 117 -33.86 -23.07 11.13
C LYS A 117 -32.49 -23.48 11.71
N PRO A 118 -31.38 -22.82 11.33
CA PRO A 118 -30.07 -23.15 11.88
C PRO A 118 -29.94 -22.69 13.33
N VAL A 119 -29.41 -23.58 14.18
CA VAL A 119 -29.29 -23.40 15.63
C VAL A 119 -27.85 -23.01 15.99
N HIS A 120 -27.67 -22.12 16.97
CA HIS A 120 -26.34 -21.77 17.46
C HIS A 120 -25.72 -22.92 18.26
N TYR A 121 -24.41 -23.14 18.12
CA TYR A 121 -23.69 -24.28 18.75
C TYR A 121 -23.95 -24.43 20.26
N SER A 122 -24.09 -23.31 20.99
CA SER A 122 -24.35 -23.31 22.44
C SER A 122 -25.70 -23.88 22.86
N ASN A 123 -26.66 -23.98 21.93
CA ASN A 123 -28.02 -24.41 22.21
C ASN A 123 -28.25 -25.88 21.85
N VAL A 124 -27.15 -26.61 21.60
CA VAL A 124 -27.17 -27.99 21.13
C VAL A 124 -26.41 -28.86 22.15
N GLN A 125 -26.98 -30.01 22.49
CA GLN A 125 -26.35 -31.00 23.37
C GLN A 125 -26.22 -32.33 22.64
N LEU A 126 -25.07 -32.99 22.80
CA LEU A 126 -24.77 -34.24 22.11
C LEU A 126 -25.49 -35.41 22.79
N PHE A 127 -26.19 -36.24 22.02
CA PHE A 127 -26.84 -37.45 22.51
C PHE A 127 -25.80 -38.55 22.75
N LEU A 128 -25.86 -39.18 23.93
CA LEU A 128 -24.94 -40.24 24.36
C LEU A 128 -25.57 -41.64 24.26
N GLY A 129 -26.89 -41.74 24.17
CA GLY A 129 -27.65 -42.99 24.20
C GLY A 129 -28.70 -43.01 25.31
N ASN A 130 -29.51 -44.07 25.33
CA ASN A 130 -30.46 -44.32 26.41
C ASN A 130 -29.76 -45.13 27.50
N LEU A 131 -29.48 -44.49 28.64
CA LEU A 131 -28.65 -45.05 29.71
C LEU A 131 -29.49 -45.36 30.95
N PRO A 132 -29.22 -46.48 31.64
CA PRO A 132 -29.87 -46.82 32.89
C PRO A 132 -29.44 -45.87 34.02
N PRO A 133 -30.19 -45.80 35.12
CA PRO A 133 -29.77 -45.07 36.31
C PRO A 133 -28.53 -45.71 36.95
N LYS A 134 -27.69 -44.89 37.58
CA LYS A 134 -26.39 -45.32 38.13
C LYS A 134 -26.51 -46.37 39.25
N ASN A 135 -27.59 -46.31 40.03
CA ASN A 135 -27.80 -47.18 41.19
C ASN A 135 -28.65 -48.41 40.87
N ASP A 136 -29.25 -48.47 39.67
CA ASP A 136 -30.15 -49.55 39.27
C ASP A 136 -29.97 -49.86 37.77
N PRO A 137 -29.17 -50.88 37.42
CA PRO A 137 -28.86 -51.22 36.03
C PRO A 137 -30.07 -51.76 35.24
N GLU A 138 -31.12 -52.25 35.92
CA GLU A 138 -32.36 -52.72 35.29
C GLU A 138 -33.43 -51.63 35.19
N GLY A 139 -33.20 -50.48 35.82
CA GLY A 139 -34.10 -49.34 35.80
C GLY A 139 -34.30 -48.71 34.42
N GLU A 140 -35.26 -47.79 34.35
CA GLU A 140 -35.69 -47.16 33.10
C GLU A 140 -34.55 -46.42 32.38
N ARG A 141 -34.35 -46.77 31.11
CA ARG A 141 -33.30 -46.19 30.26
C ARG A 141 -33.78 -44.90 29.61
N LEU A 142 -33.29 -43.77 30.12
CA LEU A 142 -33.62 -42.45 29.60
C LEU A 142 -32.56 -41.92 28.64
N ALA A 143 -33.02 -41.15 27.66
CA ALA A 143 -32.16 -40.42 26.74
C ALA A 143 -31.20 -39.50 27.53
N THR A 144 -29.91 -39.74 27.37
CA THR A 144 -28.87 -39.02 28.11
C THR A 144 -28.03 -38.17 27.17
N TYR A 145 -27.76 -36.93 27.60
CA TYR A 145 -27.11 -35.93 26.77
C TYR A 145 -25.90 -35.31 27.47
N ALA A 146 -24.86 -34.99 26.70
CA ALA A 146 -23.70 -34.24 27.18
C ALA A 146 -24.01 -32.73 27.20
N VAL A 147 -24.05 -32.14 28.39
CA VAL A 147 -24.24 -30.68 28.59
C VAL A 147 -22.97 -29.92 28.26
N GLY A 148 -21.81 -30.51 28.58
CA GLY A 148 -20.51 -29.94 28.28
C GLY A 148 -19.58 -30.98 27.69
N LEU A 149 -18.73 -30.52 26.77
CA LEU A 149 -17.77 -31.36 26.05
C LEU A 149 -16.36 -30.81 26.25
N ARG A 150 -15.46 -31.62 26.80
CA ARG A 150 -14.03 -31.34 26.85
C ARG A 150 -13.30 -32.13 25.75
N ARG A 151 -12.09 -31.68 25.41
CA ARG A 151 -11.22 -32.34 24.45
C ARG A 151 -9.91 -32.78 25.08
N SER A 152 -9.29 -33.84 24.56
CA SER A 152 -7.89 -34.16 24.85
C SER A 152 -6.93 -33.20 24.15
N LYS A 153 -5.64 -33.30 24.47
CA LYS A 153 -4.58 -32.84 23.57
C LYS A 153 -4.75 -33.51 22.20
N ALA A 154 -4.55 -32.74 21.13
CA ALA A 154 -4.60 -33.28 19.78
C ALA A 154 -3.42 -34.26 19.59
N PHE A 155 -3.70 -35.41 19.00
CA PHE A 155 -2.72 -36.42 18.64
C PHE A 155 -2.85 -36.76 17.17
N VAL A 156 -1.80 -37.32 16.59
CA VAL A 156 -1.80 -37.73 15.20
C VAL A 156 -2.44 -39.10 15.09
N ARG A 157 -3.56 -39.21 14.37
CA ARG A 157 -4.14 -40.50 14.00
C ARG A 157 -3.53 -40.90 12.66
N SER A 158 -2.65 -41.89 12.68
CA SER A 158 -2.20 -42.59 11.48
C SER A 158 -3.28 -43.59 11.05
N LYS A 159 -3.70 -43.54 9.79
CA LYS A 159 -4.38 -44.65 9.13
C LYS A 159 -3.51 -45.13 7.97
N LEU A 160 -3.37 -46.44 7.84
CA LEU A 160 -2.82 -47.06 6.65
C LEU A 160 -3.73 -46.69 5.45
N ARG A 161 -3.15 -46.27 4.32
CA ARG A 161 -3.92 -46.14 3.08
C ARG A 161 -4.35 -47.53 2.60
N LEU A 162 -5.39 -47.59 1.76
CA LEU A 162 -5.85 -48.83 1.14
C LEU A 162 -4.74 -49.50 0.31
N ASP A 163 -3.80 -48.72 -0.20
CA ASP A 163 -2.72 -49.16 -1.10
C ASP A 163 -1.43 -49.56 -0.36
N GLY A 164 -1.50 -49.78 0.96
CA GLY A 164 -0.35 -50.17 1.79
C GLY A 164 0.73 -49.11 2.01
N THR A 165 0.68 -47.96 1.32
CA THR A 165 1.68 -46.88 1.45
C THR A 165 1.25 -45.75 2.40
N LYS A 166 2.16 -45.38 3.31
CA LYS A 166 2.21 -44.23 4.26
C LYS A 166 0.94 -43.65 4.91
N HIS A 167 1.08 -43.35 6.19
CA HIS A 167 0.05 -42.82 7.08
C HIS A 167 -0.51 -41.46 6.65
N GLN A 168 -1.83 -41.35 6.48
CA GLN A 168 -2.46 -40.03 6.49
C GLN A 168 -2.45 -39.51 7.93
N HIS A 169 -1.58 -38.53 8.23
CA HIS A 169 -1.49 -37.91 9.55
C HIS A 169 -2.62 -36.89 9.72
N ARG A 170 -3.75 -37.30 10.27
CA ARG A 170 -4.80 -36.36 10.70
C ARG A 170 -4.61 -36.03 12.16
N LEU A 171 -4.52 -34.74 12.49
CA LEU A 171 -4.62 -34.29 13.88
C LEU A 171 -6.07 -34.51 14.35
N VAL A 172 -6.24 -35.38 15.32
CA VAL A 172 -7.53 -35.73 15.93
C VAL A 172 -7.41 -35.58 17.44
N TRP A 173 -8.51 -35.25 18.12
CA TRP A 173 -8.59 -35.29 19.57
C TRP A 173 -9.74 -36.19 19.99
N LYS A 174 -9.66 -36.72 21.21
CA LYS A 174 -10.78 -37.39 21.87
C LYS A 174 -11.67 -36.32 22.50
N ARG A 175 -12.98 -36.52 22.42
CA ARG A 175 -14.00 -35.69 23.11
C ARG A 175 -14.54 -36.46 24.31
N TYR A 176 -14.80 -35.79 25.42
CA TYR A 176 -15.33 -36.39 26.65
C TYR A 176 -16.48 -35.53 27.18
N ALA A 177 -17.49 -36.13 27.78
CA ALA A 177 -18.51 -35.39 28.51
C ALA A 177 -17.89 -34.80 29.79
N THR A 178 -18.19 -33.54 30.09
CA THR A 178 -17.88 -32.92 31.40
C THR A 178 -19.04 -33.02 32.37
N LYS A 179 -20.27 -32.99 31.83
CA LYS A 179 -21.52 -33.11 32.59
C LYS A 179 -22.57 -33.76 31.69
N ILE A 180 -23.40 -34.61 32.27
CA ILE A 180 -24.52 -35.28 31.60
C ILE A 180 -25.86 -34.75 32.13
N THR A 181 -26.92 -34.96 31.37
CA THR A 181 -28.31 -34.72 31.80
C THR A 181 -29.19 -35.81 31.20
N PRO A 182 -30.01 -36.52 32.00
CA PRO A 182 -30.11 -36.44 33.48
C PRO A 182 -28.79 -36.81 34.20
N PRO A 183 -28.50 -36.26 35.41
CA PRO A 183 -27.23 -36.49 36.11
C PRO A 183 -27.09 -37.91 36.68
N ASP A 184 -28.21 -38.57 37.02
CA ASP A 184 -28.23 -39.84 37.75
C ASP A 184 -28.03 -41.08 36.86
N ARG A 185 -27.42 -40.91 35.68
CA ARG A 185 -27.27 -41.95 34.66
C ARG A 185 -25.92 -42.62 34.75
N ASP A 186 -25.87 -43.92 34.46
CA ASP A 186 -24.61 -44.68 34.44
C ASP A 186 -23.80 -44.31 33.19
N TYR A 187 -22.94 -43.30 33.32
CA TYR A 187 -22.03 -42.88 32.27
C TYR A 187 -20.64 -42.57 32.81
N ASP A 188 -19.65 -43.28 32.29
CA ASP A 188 -18.26 -43.02 32.61
C ASP A 188 -17.72 -41.81 31.84
N MET A 189 -17.64 -40.67 32.53
CA MET A 189 -17.09 -39.41 31.98
C MET A 189 -15.59 -39.48 31.65
N SER A 190 -14.88 -40.53 32.07
CA SER A 190 -13.49 -40.78 31.67
C SER A 190 -13.38 -41.43 30.29
N LYS A 191 -14.46 -42.04 29.78
CA LYS A 191 -14.48 -42.67 28.45
C LYS A 191 -14.65 -41.61 27.35
N PRO A 192 -13.88 -41.71 26.24
CA PRO A 192 -14.03 -40.81 25.12
C PRO A 192 -15.30 -41.12 24.32
N ILE A 193 -16.02 -40.08 23.93
CA ILE A 193 -17.17 -40.19 23.03
C ILE A 193 -16.63 -40.46 21.60
N PRO A 194 -17.01 -41.56 20.95
CA PRO A 194 -16.52 -41.88 19.60
C PRO A 194 -17.00 -40.84 18.58
N TRP A 195 -16.19 -40.58 17.56
CA TRP A 195 -16.60 -39.77 16.41
C TRP A 195 -17.50 -40.60 15.47
N PRO A 196 -18.45 -39.98 14.75
CA PRO A 196 -19.31 -40.70 13.82
C PRO A 196 -18.49 -41.26 12.66
N THR A 197 -18.94 -42.41 12.14
CA THR A 197 -18.30 -43.06 10.99
C THR A 197 -18.83 -42.46 9.69
N TYR A 198 -17.93 -42.07 8.81
CA TYR A 198 -18.26 -41.61 7.47
C TYR A 198 -17.97 -42.72 6.47
N GLU A 199 -18.85 -42.87 5.48
CA GLU A 199 -18.54 -43.63 4.28
C GLU A 199 -17.31 -43.02 3.62
N LYS A 200 -16.40 -43.87 3.16
CA LYS A 200 -15.19 -43.40 2.49
C LYS A 200 -15.61 -42.80 1.15
N THR A 201 -15.39 -41.50 0.97
CA THR A 201 -15.55 -40.88 -0.35
C THR A 201 -14.53 -41.52 -1.30
N GLN A 202 -15.00 -42.10 -2.40
CA GLN A 202 -14.12 -42.55 -3.47
C GLN A 202 -13.42 -41.31 -4.05
N ARG A 203 -12.09 -41.36 -4.13
CA ARG A 203 -11.35 -40.31 -4.84
C ARG A 203 -11.69 -40.42 -6.32
N LYS A 204 -11.92 -39.28 -6.95
CA LYS A 204 -11.97 -39.25 -8.42
C LYS A 204 -10.58 -39.57 -8.95
N ASP A 205 -10.54 -40.24 -10.10
CA ASP A 205 -9.30 -40.45 -10.82
C ASP A 205 -8.69 -39.10 -11.21
N HIS A 206 -7.36 -39.05 -11.26
CA HIS A 206 -6.64 -37.85 -11.65
C HIS A 206 -7.04 -37.44 -13.07
N THR A 207 -7.21 -36.14 -13.29
CA THR A 207 -7.38 -35.63 -14.65
C THR A 207 -6.02 -35.54 -15.36
N GLU A 208 -5.98 -35.53 -16.69
CA GLU A 208 -4.74 -35.39 -17.49
C GLU A 208 -3.92 -34.13 -17.15
N LYS A 209 -4.56 -33.13 -16.52
CA LYS A 209 -3.94 -31.87 -16.07
C LYS A 209 -3.32 -31.95 -14.67
N GLU A 210 -3.59 -33.02 -13.91
CA GLU A 210 -3.09 -33.21 -12.55
C GLU A 210 -1.83 -34.06 -12.57
N THR A 211 -0.87 -33.73 -11.71
CA THR A 211 0.38 -34.49 -11.57
C THR A 211 0.08 -35.86 -10.97
N SER A 212 0.55 -36.94 -11.59
CA SER A 212 0.36 -38.29 -11.05
C SER A 212 1.01 -38.45 -9.67
N GLU A 213 0.43 -39.29 -8.82
CA GLU A 213 0.91 -39.52 -7.45
C GLU A 213 2.35 -40.04 -7.41
N ASP A 214 2.76 -40.81 -8.41
CA ASP A 214 4.13 -41.31 -8.56
C ASP A 214 5.15 -40.18 -8.78
N VAL A 215 4.77 -39.16 -9.54
CA VAL A 215 5.63 -37.99 -9.80
C VAL A 215 5.71 -37.11 -8.56
N LEU A 216 4.62 -36.96 -7.80
CA LEU A 216 4.60 -36.25 -6.52
C LEU A 216 5.45 -36.92 -5.43
N ASN A 217 5.45 -38.25 -5.40
CA ASN A 217 6.21 -39.02 -4.40
C ASN A 217 7.70 -39.16 -4.74
N LYS A 218 8.09 -38.93 -6.00
CA LYS A 218 9.49 -38.87 -6.41
C LYS A 218 10.12 -37.62 -5.80
N VAL A 219 11.16 -37.79 -4.98
CA VAL A 219 11.93 -36.66 -4.43
C VAL A 219 12.61 -35.94 -5.60
N THR A 220 12.01 -34.83 -6.04
CA THR A 220 12.41 -34.09 -7.25
C THR A 220 13.66 -33.22 -7.05
N TYR A 221 14.07 -32.99 -5.80
CA TYR A 221 15.20 -32.13 -5.50
C TYR A 221 15.89 -32.56 -4.20
N ALA A 222 17.19 -32.80 -4.29
CA ALA A 222 18.10 -32.95 -3.16
C ALA A 222 19.06 -31.76 -3.18
N PRO A 223 19.08 -30.91 -2.13
CA PRO A 223 19.98 -29.76 -2.11
C PRO A 223 21.43 -30.23 -2.13
N SER A 224 22.29 -29.56 -2.90
CA SER A 224 23.74 -29.78 -2.85
C SER A 224 24.24 -29.51 -1.43
N SER A 225 25.21 -30.30 -0.96
CA SER A 225 25.83 -30.07 0.35
C SER A 225 26.30 -28.62 0.44
N THR A 226 25.96 -27.94 1.53
CA THR A 226 26.39 -26.56 1.77
C THR A 226 27.92 -26.53 1.77
N THR A 227 28.52 -26.13 0.66
CA THR A 227 29.91 -25.68 0.68
C THR A 227 29.96 -24.56 1.70
N LYS A 228 30.91 -24.61 2.64
CA LYS A 228 31.21 -23.49 3.53
C LYS A 228 31.72 -22.36 2.64
N ALA A 229 30.81 -21.69 1.95
CA ALA A 229 31.12 -20.49 1.20
C ALA A 229 31.58 -19.50 2.26
N ASN A 230 32.89 -19.21 2.26
CA ASN A 230 33.46 -18.05 2.92
C ASN A 230 32.47 -16.91 2.73
N SER A 231 31.94 -16.41 3.83
CA SER A 231 30.81 -15.49 3.88
C SER A 231 30.95 -14.41 2.81
N ARG A 232 30.26 -14.58 1.67
CA ARG A 232 30.05 -13.50 0.73
C ARG A 232 29.14 -12.53 1.45
N THR A 233 29.76 -11.55 2.09
CA THR A 233 29.03 -10.50 2.80
C THR A 233 28.14 -9.79 1.79
N SER A 234 27.06 -9.17 2.25
CA SER A 234 26.19 -8.34 1.39
C SER A 234 26.92 -7.21 0.63
N TYR A 235 28.22 -7.01 0.94
CA TYR A 235 29.17 -6.13 0.25
C TYR A 235 29.65 -6.69 -1.11
N ASP A 236 29.84 -8.00 -1.26
CA ASP A 236 30.32 -8.60 -2.51
C ASP A 236 29.28 -8.49 -3.65
N TYR A 237 27.99 -8.45 -3.28
CA TYR A 237 26.90 -8.14 -4.19
C TYR A 237 27.00 -6.71 -4.78
N ILE A 238 27.49 -5.76 -4.00
CA ILE A 238 27.67 -4.36 -4.45
C ILE A 238 28.87 -4.25 -5.40
N LEU A 239 29.86 -5.14 -5.24
CA LEU A 239 31.09 -5.16 -6.02
C LEU A 239 31.02 -6.00 -7.30
N GLY A 240 29.89 -6.67 -7.59
CA GLY A 240 29.64 -7.26 -8.91
C GLY A 240 30.46 -8.50 -9.27
N LYS A 241 31.10 -9.17 -8.29
CA LYS A 241 31.80 -10.45 -8.53
C LYS A 241 30.78 -11.57 -8.81
N LYS A 242 30.59 -11.90 -10.08
CA LYS A 242 29.72 -12.98 -10.57
C LYS A 242 30.52 -14.26 -10.81
N GLU A 243 30.85 -15.00 -9.77
CA GLU A 243 31.20 -16.42 -9.96
C GLU A 243 29.95 -17.26 -9.73
N ALA A 244 29.80 -18.33 -10.53
CA ALA A 244 28.65 -19.23 -10.53
C ALA A 244 28.55 -20.00 -9.20
N GLY A 245 27.81 -19.43 -8.25
CA GLY A 245 27.40 -20.13 -7.04
C GLY A 245 26.13 -20.96 -7.24
N PRO A 246 25.75 -21.79 -6.23
CA PRO A 246 24.49 -22.55 -6.22
C PRO A 246 23.27 -21.70 -6.67
N ILE A 247 22.31 -22.30 -7.37
CA ILE A 247 21.08 -21.66 -7.90
C ILE A 247 20.38 -20.78 -6.86
N GLU A 248 20.44 -21.20 -5.60
CA GLU A 248 19.89 -20.55 -4.42
C GLU A 248 20.45 -19.12 -4.25
N LEU A 249 21.71 -18.87 -4.62
CA LEU A 249 22.30 -17.52 -4.61
C LEU A 249 21.76 -16.65 -5.75
N ALA A 250 21.46 -17.23 -6.91
CA ALA A 250 20.89 -16.51 -8.04
C ALA A 250 19.42 -16.12 -7.76
N ILE A 251 18.64 -17.04 -7.19
CA ILE A 251 17.20 -16.85 -6.92
C ILE A 251 16.95 -16.13 -5.57
N ALA A 252 17.96 -16.03 -4.68
CA ALA A 252 17.81 -15.37 -3.37
C ALA A 252 17.20 -13.96 -3.43
N HIS A 253 17.49 -13.20 -4.49
CA HIS A 253 16.95 -11.86 -4.69
C HIS A 253 15.45 -11.86 -5.04
N GLU A 254 14.98 -12.92 -5.70
CA GLU A 254 13.58 -13.14 -6.05
C GLU A 254 12.78 -13.66 -4.85
N LEU A 255 13.38 -14.57 -4.06
CA LEU A 255 12.76 -15.11 -2.84
C LEU A 255 12.66 -14.07 -1.72
N ALA A 256 13.64 -13.17 -1.61
CA ALA A 256 13.67 -12.20 -0.53
C ALA A 256 14.29 -10.87 -0.95
N ASN A 257 13.46 -9.83 -0.99
CA ASN A 257 13.87 -8.47 -1.32
C ASN A 257 15.16 -8.05 -0.56
N PRO A 258 16.30 -7.83 -1.25
CA PRO A 258 17.57 -7.48 -0.63
C PRO A 258 17.56 -6.09 0.03
N HIS A 259 16.64 -5.22 -0.39
CA HIS A 259 16.50 -3.84 0.08
C HIS A 259 15.36 -3.65 1.08
N SER A 260 14.85 -4.74 1.67
CA SER A 260 13.84 -4.65 2.72
C SER A 260 14.32 -3.76 3.88
N LYS A 261 13.37 -3.09 4.56
CA LYS A 261 13.69 -2.20 5.69
C LYS A 261 14.51 -2.93 6.76
N HIS A 262 14.17 -4.18 7.05
CA HIS A 262 14.87 -5.02 8.02
C HIS A 262 16.31 -5.32 7.59
N LYS A 263 16.53 -5.77 6.34
CA LYS A 263 17.88 -6.04 5.81
C LYS A 263 18.74 -4.77 5.71
N ARG A 264 18.13 -3.61 5.44
CA ARG A 264 18.83 -2.31 5.47
C ARG A 264 19.25 -1.91 6.88
N ALA A 265 18.37 -2.12 7.87
CA ALA A 265 18.68 -1.87 9.27
C ALA A 265 19.79 -2.80 9.77
N GLN A 266 19.74 -4.08 9.40
CA GLN A 266 20.78 -5.06 9.72
C GLN A 266 22.14 -4.66 9.14
N ARG A 267 22.21 -4.34 7.84
CA ARG A 267 23.46 -3.86 7.21
C ARG A 267 23.99 -2.58 7.86
N TYR A 268 23.11 -1.68 8.26
CA TYR A 268 23.51 -0.48 9.00
C TYR A 268 24.08 -0.83 10.37
N ALA A 269 23.45 -1.73 11.12
CA ALA A 269 23.94 -2.19 12.43
C ALA A 269 25.29 -2.92 12.31
N GLU A 270 25.47 -3.78 11.31
CA GLU A 270 26.75 -4.43 11.00
C GLU A 270 27.84 -3.40 10.68
N LYS A 271 27.52 -2.36 9.87
CA LYS A 271 28.43 -1.26 9.58
C LYS A 271 28.82 -0.49 10.85
N GLN A 272 27.88 -0.23 11.77
CA GLN A 272 28.19 0.42 13.04
C GLN A 272 29.09 -0.45 13.92
N ARG A 273 28.86 -1.77 13.99
CA ARG A 273 29.70 -2.71 14.74
C ARG A 273 31.13 -2.74 14.22
N LYS A 274 31.32 -2.75 12.89
CA LYS A 274 32.66 -2.67 12.28
C LYS A 274 33.39 -1.39 12.68
N TRP A 275 32.71 -0.24 12.65
CA TRP A 275 33.30 1.02 13.08
C TRP A 275 33.62 1.08 14.57
N ALA A 276 32.79 0.47 15.41
CA ALA A 276 33.06 0.37 16.85
C ALA A 276 34.30 -0.50 17.12
N HIS A 277 34.40 -1.65 16.45
CA HIS A 277 35.58 -2.53 16.54
C HIS A 277 36.86 -1.82 16.06
N ARG A 278 36.78 -1.07 14.95
CA ARG A 278 37.93 -0.30 14.44
C ARG A 278 38.42 0.76 15.42
N LEU A 279 37.50 1.42 16.13
CA LEU A 279 37.87 2.38 17.17
C LEU A 279 38.57 1.68 18.34
N GLU A 280 38.10 0.50 18.75
CA GLU A 280 38.72 -0.29 19.81
C GLU A 280 40.14 -0.74 19.43
N GLU A 281 40.36 -1.15 18.18
CA GLU A 281 41.69 -1.45 17.65
C GLU A 281 42.61 -0.22 17.73
N LEU A 282 42.15 0.94 17.25
CA LEU A 282 42.93 2.19 17.28
C LEU A 282 43.25 2.62 18.71
N GLU A 283 42.31 2.48 19.65
CA GLU A 283 42.57 2.78 21.05
C GLU A 283 43.60 1.82 21.67
N LYS A 284 43.62 0.55 21.26
CA LYS A 284 44.64 -0.42 21.68
C LYS A 284 46.01 -0.07 21.11
N THR A 285 46.09 0.26 19.82
CA THR A 285 47.37 0.62 19.18
C THR A 285 47.95 1.91 19.73
N GLU A 286 47.13 2.94 19.93
CA GLU A 286 47.60 4.24 20.45
C GLU A 286 47.98 4.18 21.94
N LYS A 287 47.34 3.32 22.74
CA LYS A 287 47.79 3.09 24.12
C LYS A 287 49.10 2.31 24.17
N ALA A 288 49.32 1.41 23.21
CA ALA A 288 50.55 0.61 23.12
C ALA A 288 51.74 1.38 22.51
N SER A 289 51.51 2.48 21.79
CA SER A 289 52.56 3.22 21.08
C SER A 289 53.53 3.98 22.00
N GLY A 290 53.17 4.19 23.28
CA GLY A 290 54.02 4.90 24.25
C GLY A 290 54.22 6.40 23.99
N ASN A 291 53.63 6.93 22.91
CA ASN A 291 53.82 8.33 22.46
C ASN A 291 53.05 9.36 23.32
N TRP A 292 52.18 8.92 24.23
CA TRP A 292 51.23 9.78 24.92
C TRP A 292 51.44 9.76 26.43
N ASN A 293 51.64 10.95 27.02
CA ASN A 293 51.82 11.12 28.47
C ASN A 293 50.57 10.75 29.31
N THR A 294 49.41 10.50 28.67
CA THR A 294 48.17 10.14 29.36
C THR A 294 47.28 9.29 28.45
N ALA A 295 46.62 8.26 29.00
CA ALA A 295 45.68 7.41 28.28
C ALA A 295 44.51 8.20 27.63
N ALA A 296 44.13 9.34 28.21
CA ALA A 296 43.13 10.25 27.63
C ALA A 296 43.60 10.88 26.31
N LYS A 297 44.90 11.18 26.16
CA LYS A 297 45.45 11.73 24.91
C LYS A 297 45.50 10.65 23.82
N ALA A 298 45.92 9.43 24.17
CA ALA A 298 45.91 8.28 23.25
C ALA A 298 44.50 7.96 22.74
N THR A 299 43.48 7.98 23.60
CA THR A 299 42.08 7.76 23.20
C THR A 299 41.52 8.89 22.33
N ASN A 300 41.91 10.14 22.59
CA ASN A 300 41.53 11.26 21.74
C ASN A 300 42.17 11.19 20.35
N GLU A 301 43.43 10.79 20.24
CA GLU A 301 44.07 10.60 18.94
C GLU A 301 43.47 9.41 18.17
N ALA A 302 43.21 8.29 18.85
CA ALA A 302 42.49 7.16 18.24
C ALA A 302 41.12 7.57 17.68
N ARG A 303 40.38 8.42 18.39
CA ARG A 303 39.12 9.01 17.90
C ARG A 303 39.33 9.96 16.71
N ARG A 304 40.40 10.75 16.70
CA ARG A 304 40.75 11.65 15.59
C ARG A 304 41.05 10.84 14.33
N LEU A 305 41.90 9.81 14.43
CA LEU A 305 42.22 8.90 13.33
C LEU A 305 40.97 8.16 12.83
N TRP A 306 40.12 7.68 13.74
CA TRP A 306 38.84 7.06 13.39
C TRP A 306 37.90 8.00 12.64
N LEU A 307 37.84 9.28 13.02
CA LEU A 307 37.05 10.30 12.29
C LEU A 307 37.60 10.52 10.88
N ILE A 308 38.94 10.56 10.73
CA ILE A 308 39.60 10.70 9.43
C ILE A 308 39.32 9.47 8.55
N GLU A 309 39.53 8.25 9.05
CA GLU A 309 39.23 7.00 8.32
C GLU A 309 37.76 6.96 7.88
N ARG A 310 36.84 7.38 8.75
CA ARG A 310 35.41 7.40 8.44
C ARG A 310 35.04 8.48 7.43
N ALA A 311 35.72 9.62 7.43
CA ALA A 311 35.56 10.67 6.43
C ALA A 311 36.09 10.22 5.06
N LEU A 312 37.26 9.58 5.02
CA LEU A 312 37.83 8.97 3.81
C LEU A 312 36.92 7.88 3.24
N ALA A 313 36.43 6.95 4.07
CA ALA A 313 35.50 5.92 3.62
C ALA A 313 34.18 6.51 3.08
N LYS A 314 33.75 7.67 3.60
CA LYS A 314 32.57 8.38 3.09
C LYS A 314 32.85 9.05 1.73
N SER A 315 34.02 9.66 1.54
CA SER A 315 34.41 10.25 0.26
C SER A 315 34.62 9.19 -0.81
N GLU A 316 35.25 8.07 -0.49
CA GLU A 316 35.37 6.91 -1.38
C GLU A 316 34.01 6.37 -1.81
N GLN A 317 33.07 6.19 -0.86
CA GLN A 317 31.73 5.76 -1.19
C GLN A 317 31.00 6.77 -2.09
N TYR A 318 31.19 8.07 -1.86
CA TYR A 318 30.62 9.12 -2.71
C TYR A 318 31.17 9.06 -4.14
N ILE A 319 32.48 8.80 -4.30
CA ILE A 319 33.11 8.61 -5.62
C ILE A 319 32.51 7.39 -6.31
N VAL A 320 32.32 6.28 -5.60
CA VAL A 320 31.69 5.06 -6.15
C VAL A 320 30.23 5.31 -6.55
N ASP A 321 29.46 6.01 -5.70
CA ASP A 321 28.04 6.29 -5.95
C ASP A 321 27.83 7.28 -7.12
N SER A 322 28.78 8.19 -7.36
CA SER A 322 28.71 9.22 -8.42
C SER A 322 29.33 8.76 -9.74
N GLN A 323 30.49 8.11 -9.70
CA GLN A 323 31.28 7.75 -10.89
C GLN A 323 31.26 6.25 -11.22
N GLY A 324 30.75 5.41 -10.31
CA GLY A 324 30.81 3.95 -10.39
C GLY A 324 32.09 3.38 -9.76
N THR A 325 32.15 2.05 -9.62
CA THR A 325 33.34 1.36 -9.08
C THR A 325 34.58 1.66 -9.93
N PRO A 326 35.81 1.58 -9.37
CA PRO A 326 37.05 1.79 -10.11
C PRO A 326 37.12 0.97 -11.41
N GLU A 327 36.77 -0.31 -11.35
CA GLU A 327 36.68 -1.22 -12.51
C GLU A 327 35.68 -0.72 -13.57
N LYS A 328 34.56 -0.13 -13.13
CA LYS A 328 33.55 0.45 -14.02
C LYS A 328 34.02 1.77 -14.65
N ARG A 329 34.88 2.52 -13.96
CA ARG A 329 35.52 3.73 -14.50
C ARG A 329 36.58 3.36 -15.54
N GLU A 330 37.41 2.36 -15.26
CA GLU A 330 38.40 1.87 -16.21
C GLU A 330 37.76 1.28 -17.47
N SER A 331 36.74 0.42 -17.32
CA SER A 331 36.01 -0.10 -18.47
C SER A 331 35.36 1.01 -19.30
N LYS A 332 34.73 2.02 -18.67
CA LYS A 332 34.21 3.20 -19.38
C LYS A 332 35.32 3.98 -20.11
N ARG A 333 36.50 4.12 -19.50
CA ARG A 333 37.66 4.78 -20.12
C ARG A 333 38.13 4.02 -21.35
N LEU A 334 38.32 2.70 -21.24
CA LEU A 334 38.70 1.83 -22.35
C LEU A 334 37.68 1.88 -23.49
N VAL A 335 36.39 1.87 -23.20
CA VAL A 335 35.34 2.03 -24.23
C VAL A 335 35.40 3.40 -24.90
N ARG A 336 35.69 4.48 -24.16
CA ARG A 336 35.85 5.83 -24.74
C ARG A 336 37.09 5.93 -25.63
N GLU A 337 38.22 5.37 -25.20
CA GLU A 337 39.45 5.31 -25.99
C GLU A 337 39.22 4.51 -27.28
N ALA A 338 38.59 3.33 -27.20
CA ALA A 338 38.24 2.52 -28.37
C ALA A 338 37.28 3.24 -29.34
N LYS A 339 36.32 4.02 -28.82
CA LYS A 339 35.44 4.84 -29.67
C LYS A 339 36.19 5.98 -30.37
N LYS A 340 37.17 6.59 -29.68
CA LYS A 340 38.00 7.67 -30.24
C LYS A 340 38.88 7.14 -31.37
N THR A 341 39.58 6.03 -31.13
CA THR A 341 40.42 5.38 -32.16
C THR A 341 39.59 4.91 -33.35
N ALA A 342 38.40 4.34 -33.12
CA ALA A 342 37.49 3.96 -34.21
C ALA A 342 36.99 5.17 -35.03
N LYS A 343 36.76 6.32 -34.37
CA LYS A 343 36.37 7.57 -35.07
C LYS A 343 37.52 8.13 -35.89
N GLU A 344 38.74 8.10 -35.36
CA GLU A 344 39.95 8.52 -36.08
C GLU A 344 40.22 7.60 -37.28
N ALA A 345 40.10 6.27 -37.12
CA ALA A 345 40.22 5.31 -38.21
C ALA A 345 39.15 5.51 -39.30
N ARG A 346 37.91 5.86 -38.93
CA ARG A 346 36.87 6.23 -39.92
C ARG A 346 37.22 7.51 -40.66
N ARG A 347 37.78 8.51 -39.96
CA ARG A 347 38.20 9.77 -40.57
C ARG A 347 39.34 9.56 -41.56
N THR A 348 40.35 8.76 -41.21
CA THR A 348 41.46 8.42 -42.12
C THR A 348 40.97 7.59 -43.30
N ALA A 349 40.06 6.64 -43.09
CA ALA A 349 39.43 5.88 -44.17
C ALA A 349 38.61 6.77 -45.12
N LEU A 350 37.89 7.78 -44.61
CA LEU A 350 37.21 8.77 -45.45
C LEU A 350 38.20 9.61 -46.25
N LEU A 351 39.28 10.08 -45.64
CA LEU A 351 40.32 10.85 -46.32
C LEU A 351 41.02 10.04 -47.42
N ASN A 352 41.34 8.78 -47.16
CA ASN A 352 41.95 7.87 -48.14
C ASN A 352 41.01 7.55 -49.32
N ASN A 353 39.71 7.76 -49.15
CA ASN A 353 38.71 7.58 -50.21
C ASN A 353 38.45 8.87 -51.01
N LEU A 354 39.17 9.96 -50.76
CA LEU A 354 39.07 11.18 -51.57
C LEU A 354 40.17 11.17 -52.64
N VAL A 355 39.79 11.34 -53.91
CA VAL A 355 40.70 11.37 -55.06
C VAL A 355 40.41 12.63 -55.87
N LEU A 356 41.43 13.23 -56.47
CA LEU A 356 41.25 14.36 -57.40
C LEU A 356 40.74 13.84 -58.74
N ASN A 357 39.64 14.41 -59.24
CA ASN A 357 39.17 14.12 -60.60
C ASN A 357 40.08 14.84 -61.63
N LYS A 358 39.92 14.50 -62.93
CA LYS A 358 40.72 15.07 -64.03
C LYS A 358 40.61 16.61 -64.18
N ALA A 359 39.64 17.23 -63.52
CA ALA A 359 39.44 18.68 -63.49
C ALA A 359 40.00 19.34 -62.20
N GLY A 360 40.74 18.59 -61.36
CA GLY A 360 41.38 19.09 -60.15
C GLY A 360 40.45 19.28 -58.94
N LYS A 361 39.21 18.75 -58.98
CA LYS A 361 38.28 18.79 -57.83
C LYS A 361 38.36 17.51 -57.01
N ILE A 362 38.26 17.63 -55.69
CA ILE A 362 38.27 16.51 -54.75
C ILE A 362 36.90 15.78 -54.81
N VAL A 363 36.90 14.49 -55.13
CA VAL A 363 35.69 13.65 -55.25
C VAL A 363 35.87 12.35 -54.47
N HIS A 364 34.79 11.74 -53.97
CA HIS A 364 34.84 10.45 -53.28
C HIS A 364 35.03 9.32 -54.30
N LYS A 365 35.92 8.35 -54.01
CA LYS A 365 36.29 7.25 -54.92
C LYS A 365 35.10 6.39 -55.39
N ARG A 366 34.00 6.36 -54.61
CA ARG A 366 32.76 5.64 -54.94
C ARG A 366 31.89 6.37 -55.96
N ASP A 367 31.99 7.70 -56.05
CA ASP A 367 31.19 8.52 -56.96
C ASP A 367 31.72 8.48 -58.40
N LEU A 368 32.89 7.86 -58.62
CA LEU A 368 33.44 7.58 -59.96
C LEU A 368 32.92 6.25 -60.55
N GLU A 369 32.26 5.39 -59.75
CA GLU A 369 31.94 4.00 -60.14
C GLU A 369 30.48 3.57 -59.92
N ALA A 370 29.54 4.42 -59.48
CA ALA A 370 28.17 3.97 -59.17
C ALA A 370 27.05 4.81 -59.83
N SER A 371 26.21 4.08 -60.59
CA SER A 371 24.92 4.44 -61.21
C SER A 371 23.84 4.82 -60.17
N PRO A 372 22.84 5.67 -60.49
CA PRO A 372 22.02 6.34 -59.49
C PRO A 372 20.83 5.51 -59.02
N GLU A 373 20.87 5.03 -57.77
CA GLU A 373 19.66 4.74 -56.99
C GLU A 373 19.79 5.38 -55.59
N GLU A 374 18.87 6.28 -55.28
CA GLU A 374 18.82 7.07 -54.05
C GLU A 374 18.38 6.23 -52.84
N VAL A 375 19.14 6.29 -51.75
CA VAL A 375 18.66 5.96 -50.40
C VAL A 375 19.00 7.11 -49.46
N THR A 376 18.00 7.96 -49.18
CA THR A 376 18.10 9.02 -48.17
C THR A 376 17.96 8.43 -46.76
N ILE A 377 19.03 8.49 -45.97
CA ILE A 377 19.01 8.19 -44.53
C ILE A 377 18.90 9.50 -43.75
N VAL A 378 17.75 9.75 -43.12
CA VAL A 378 17.55 10.90 -42.21
C VAL A 378 18.09 10.56 -40.83
N ASN A 379 19.19 11.21 -40.43
CA ASN A 379 19.73 11.13 -39.07
C ASN A 379 18.90 11.99 -38.10
N LYS A 380 18.24 11.35 -37.12
CA LYS A 380 17.60 12.04 -35.99
C LYS A 380 18.67 12.73 -35.12
N LYS A 381 18.51 14.04 -34.89
CA LYS A 381 19.27 14.80 -33.88
C LYS A 381 19.02 14.24 -32.47
N PRO A 382 20.04 14.21 -31.59
CA PRO A 382 19.85 13.89 -30.17
C PRO A 382 19.12 15.04 -29.46
N ARG A 383 18.21 14.67 -28.54
CA ARG A 383 17.49 15.59 -27.65
C ARG A 383 18.48 16.35 -26.76
N GLU A 384 18.50 17.67 -26.90
CA GLU A 384 19.12 18.57 -25.93
C GLU A 384 18.25 18.59 -24.67
N GLU A 385 18.90 18.46 -23.51
CA GLU A 385 18.24 18.64 -22.21
C GLU A 385 17.79 20.10 -22.09
N LEU A 386 16.48 20.32 -22.20
CA LEU A 386 15.85 21.61 -21.97
C LEU A 386 16.10 22.05 -20.53
N VAL A 387 17.05 22.97 -20.36
CA VAL A 387 17.13 23.80 -19.15
C VAL A 387 15.95 24.76 -19.23
N ILE A 388 14.92 24.49 -18.42
CA ILE A 388 13.72 25.33 -18.32
C ILE A 388 14.10 26.57 -17.51
N GLU A 389 14.34 27.69 -18.19
CA GLU A 389 14.39 29.00 -17.55
C GLU A 389 12.95 29.44 -17.24
N GLU A 390 12.70 29.84 -16.00
CA GLU A 390 11.38 30.25 -15.52
C GLU A 390 11.04 31.63 -16.08
N ILE A 391 10.20 31.67 -17.12
CA ILE A 391 9.73 32.91 -17.75
C ILE A 391 8.62 33.49 -16.85
N THR A 392 8.99 34.29 -15.85
CA THR A 392 8.05 35.14 -15.09
C THR A 392 8.61 36.55 -15.04
N ASP A 393 7.76 37.59 -15.10
CA ASP A 393 8.20 38.99 -14.97
C ASP A 393 9.00 39.19 -13.65
N PRO A 394 10.31 39.54 -13.73
CA PRO A 394 11.17 39.70 -12.55
C PRO A 394 10.66 40.72 -11.54
N ASP A 395 9.95 41.74 -12.01
CA ASP A 395 9.45 42.82 -11.18
C ASP A 395 8.27 42.36 -10.31
N PHE A 396 7.30 41.66 -10.90
CA PHE A 396 6.22 41.01 -10.14
C PHE A 396 6.75 39.97 -9.15
N LEU A 397 7.74 39.18 -9.56
CA LEU A 397 8.41 38.19 -8.70
C LEU A 397 9.05 38.84 -7.48
N SER A 398 9.71 39.98 -7.64
CA SER A 398 10.42 40.66 -6.55
C SER A 398 9.47 41.27 -5.52
N ARG A 399 8.34 41.86 -5.96
CA ARG A 399 7.43 42.62 -5.10
C ARG A 399 6.58 41.75 -4.18
N TYR A 400 6.15 40.58 -4.64
CA TYR A 400 5.20 39.73 -3.90
C TYR A 400 5.83 38.44 -3.34
N ARG A 401 7.16 38.35 -3.32
CA ARG A 401 7.90 37.16 -2.86
C ARG A 401 7.71 36.89 -1.37
N LEU A 402 7.39 35.66 -1.02
CA LEU A 402 7.41 35.19 0.37
C LEU A 402 8.87 35.00 0.84
N LYS A 403 9.21 35.62 1.97
CA LYS A 403 10.56 35.52 2.57
C LYS A 403 10.77 34.14 3.23
N ASN A 404 12.04 33.75 3.39
CA ASN A 404 12.47 32.54 4.12
C ASN A 404 11.97 31.21 3.49
N MET A 405 11.84 31.16 2.17
CA MET A 405 11.42 29.96 1.42
C MET A 405 12.59 29.41 0.60
N ASP A 406 13.64 28.90 1.25
CA ASP A 406 14.83 28.43 0.55
C ASP A 406 14.52 27.30 -0.44
N GLY A 407 15.00 27.46 -1.67
CA GLY A 407 14.72 26.54 -2.77
C GLY A 407 13.26 26.52 -3.24
N GLY A 408 12.43 27.52 -2.91
CA GLY A 408 11.10 27.67 -3.48
C GLY A 408 10.73 29.13 -3.75
N ASP A 409 10.33 29.42 -4.98
CA ASP A 409 9.87 30.75 -5.37
C ASP A 409 8.36 30.80 -5.26
N PHE A 410 7.90 31.44 -4.17
CA PHE A 410 6.49 31.63 -3.87
C PHE A 410 6.14 33.11 -3.85
N GLN A 411 5.00 33.43 -4.45
CA GLN A 411 4.47 34.78 -4.50
C GLN A 411 3.05 34.78 -3.94
N TYR A 412 2.71 35.81 -3.17
CA TYR A 412 1.36 35.97 -2.65
C TYR A 412 0.93 37.43 -2.70
N LYS A 413 -0.24 37.67 -3.30
CA LYS A 413 -0.94 38.94 -3.30
C LYS A 413 -2.36 38.69 -2.80
N ASP A 414 -2.73 39.30 -1.68
CA ASP A 414 -4.01 39.09 -1.01
C ASP A 414 -5.18 39.81 -1.70
N ASP A 415 -4.93 40.91 -2.40
CA ASP A 415 -5.92 41.80 -3.02
C ASP A 415 -5.85 41.85 -4.55
N PHE A 416 -5.56 40.73 -5.21
CA PHE A 416 -5.42 40.70 -6.67
C PHE A 416 -6.73 41.05 -7.40
N PHE A 417 -7.86 40.58 -6.89
CA PHE A 417 -9.19 41.06 -7.22
C PHE A 417 -9.78 41.80 -6.02
N SER A 418 -10.50 42.90 -6.26
CA SER A 418 -11.27 43.53 -5.20
C SER A 418 -12.32 42.57 -4.67
N LYS A 419 -12.77 42.77 -3.42
CA LYS A 419 -13.76 41.88 -2.80
C LYS A 419 -15.04 41.75 -3.64
N GLU A 420 -15.54 42.87 -4.18
CA GLU A 420 -16.75 42.90 -5.01
C GLU A 420 -16.58 42.15 -6.33
N GLU A 421 -15.41 42.27 -6.97
CA GLU A 421 -15.09 41.51 -8.18
C GLU A 421 -14.93 40.02 -7.86
N ALA A 422 -14.25 39.69 -6.76
CA ALA A 422 -14.03 38.31 -6.34
C ALA A 422 -15.34 37.59 -6.01
N ASP A 423 -16.30 38.29 -5.38
CA ASP A 423 -17.63 37.75 -5.09
C ASP A 423 -18.42 37.50 -6.39
N LYS A 424 -18.40 38.45 -7.35
CA LYS A 424 -19.02 38.24 -8.68
C LYS A 424 -18.38 37.09 -9.46
N LEU A 425 -17.05 36.98 -9.41
CA LEU A 425 -16.33 35.86 -10.03
C LEU A 425 -16.65 34.53 -9.34
N TYR A 426 -16.81 34.53 -8.02
CA TYR A 426 -17.20 33.33 -7.27
C TYR A 426 -18.54 32.79 -7.78
N ASP A 427 -19.55 33.65 -7.90
CA ASP A 427 -20.88 33.26 -8.36
C ASP A 427 -20.85 32.74 -9.80
N ARG A 428 -20.20 33.46 -10.72
CA ARG A 428 -20.05 33.02 -12.13
C ARG A 428 -19.32 31.68 -12.26
N VAL A 429 -18.28 31.44 -11.45
CA VAL A 429 -17.54 30.15 -11.49
C VAL A 429 -18.32 29.03 -10.83
N LEU A 430 -19.19 29.33 -9.87
CA LEU A 430 -20.05 28.36 -9.19
C LEU A 430 -21.08 27.74 -10.15
N GLU A 431 -21.47 28.44 -11.21
CA GLU A 431 -22.40 27.95 -12.24
C GLU A 431 -21.79 26.86 -13.14
N LEU A 432 -20.46 26.72 -13.18
CA LEU A 432 -19.79 25.73 -14.03
C LEU A 432 -20.01 24.29 -13.54
N GLU A 433 -20.19 23.37 -14.49
CA GLU A 433 -20.34 21.93 -14.20
C GLU A 433 -19.05 21.36 -13.59
N ARG A 434 -19.18 20.59 -12.52
CA ARG A 434 -18.06 20.02 -11.76
C ARG A 434 -18.38 18.58 -11.33
N TYR A 435 -17.37 17.72 -11.29
CA TYR A 435 -17.52 16.30 -10.95
C TYR A 435 -16.56 15.87 -9.83
N ARG A 436 -16.78 14.68 -9.25
CA ARG A 436 -15.88 14.08 -8.25
C ARG A 436 -15.12 12.90 -8.87
N PRO A 437 -13.84 13.05 -9.24
CA PRO A 437 -13.06 11.97 -9.83
C PRO A 437 -12.77 10.86 -8.81
N THR A 438 -12.65 9.64 -9.32
CA THR A 438 -12.23 8.46 -8.56
C THR A 438 -10.74 8.22 -8.78
N LEU A 439 -9.95 8.16 -7.71
CA LEU A 439 -8.51 7.90 -7.76
C LEU A 439 -8.18 6.49 -7.28
N LYS A 440 -7.18 5.86 -7.90
CA LYS A 440 -6.57 4.63 -7.38
C LYS A 440 -5.46 4.96 -6.40
N ILE A 441 -5.73 4.82 -5.10
CA ILE A 441 -4.73 5.00 -4.03
C ILE A 441 -4.43 3.63 -3.42
N TYR A 442 -3.17 3.17 -3.54
CA TYR A 442 -2.73 1.84 -3.09
C TYR A 442 -3.60 0.67 -3.61
N GLY A 443 -4.04 0.76 -4.87
CA GLY A 443 -4.88 -0.26 -5.51
C GLY A 443 -6.36 -0.25 -5.10
N LYS A 444 -6.80 0.73 -4.30
CA LYS A 444 -8.22 0.93 -3.96
C LYS A 444 -8.75 2.19 -4.64
N ASP A 445 -9.99 2.11 -5.11
CA ASP A 445 -10.71 3.25 -5.67
C ASP A 445 -11.22 4.17 -4.54
N VAL A 446 -10.82 5.43 -4.55
CA VAL A 446 -11.17 6.45 -3.57
C VAL A 446 -11.71 7.67 -4.31
N ILE A 447 -12.97 8.02 -4.03
CA ILE A 447 -13.60 9.24 -4.57
C ILE A 447 -12.95 10.45 -3.90
N GLN A 448 -12.52 11.44 -4.69
CA GLN A 448 -11.97 12.67 -4.14
C GLN A 448 -13.00 13.41 -3.28
N SER A 449 -12.54 13.99 -2.17
CA SER A 449 -13.41 14.77 -1.28
C SER A 449 -13.97 16.03 -1.94
N ARG A 450 -13.28 16.58 -2.95
CA ARG A 450 -13.59 17.86 -3.59
C ARG A 450 -14.17 17.64 -4.98
N GLN A 451 -15.00 18.58 -5.43
CA GLN A 451 -15.42 18.64 -6.83
C GLN A 451 -14.36 19.37 -7.65
N VAL A 452 -14.16 18.93 -8.89
CA VAL A 452 -13.20 19.52 -9.81
C VAL A 452 -13.81 19.74 -11.19
N ALA A 453 -13.23 20.67 -11.93
CA ALA A 453 -13.39 20.83 -13.38
C ALA A 453 -12.02 21.18 -13.97
N VAL A 454 -11.74 20.73 -15.19
CA VAL A 454 -10.46 21.01 -15.86
C VAL A 454 -10.78 21.55 -17.24
N PHE A 455 -10.18 22.68 -17.59
CA PHE A 455 -10.32 23.30 -18.90
C PHE A 455 -8.96 23.46 -19.56
N ALA A 456 -8.93 23.37 -20.88
CA ALA A 456 -7.79 23.73 -21.72
C ALA A 456 -8.18 24.85 -22.68
N ILE A 457 -7.19 25.66 -23.08
CA ILE A 457 -7.41 26.75 -24.04
C ILE A 457 -7.84 26.23 -25.42
N GLU A 458 -7.31 25.07 -25.84
CA GLU A 458 -7.50 24.46 -27.15
C GLU A 458 -7.78 22.95 -27.06
N LYS A 459 -8.43 22.41 -28.09
CA LYS A 459 -8.84 21.00 -28.18
C LYS A 459 -7.67 20.01 -28.14
N GLU A 460 -6.58 20.30 -28.84
CA GLU A 460 -5.41 19.42 -28.93
C GLU A 460 -4.76 19.23 -27.55
N ARG A 461 -4.73 20.30 -26.75
CA ARG A 461 -4.22 20.29 -25.37
C ARG A 461 -5.16 19.54 -24.42
N ALA A 462 -6.47 19.60 -24.65
CA ALA A 462 -7.45 18.83 -23.87
C ALA A 462 -7.29 17.30 -24.03
N GLN A 463 -6.67 16.82 -25.12
CA GLN A 463 -6.41 15.40 -25.36
C GLN A 463 -5.14 14.88 -24.68
N MET A 464 -4.30 15.76 -24.13
CA MET A 464 -3.11 15.35 -23.39
C MET A 464 -3.49 14.66 -22.08
N LYS A 465 -3.01 13.43 -21.88
CA LYS A 465 -3.27 12.65 -20.65
C LYS A 465 -2.68 13.35 -19.43
N TYR A 466 -3.53 13.98 -18.62
CA TYR A 466 -3.12 14.59 -17.36
C TYR A 466 -3.03 13.54 -16.24
N SER A 467 -1.81 13.12 -15.88
CA SER A 467 -1.52 12.14 -14.83
C SER A 467 -2.14 10.75 -15.08
N ASN A 468 -1.84 9.74 -14.25
CA ASN A 468 -2.35 8.37 -14.39
C ASN A 468 -3.87 8.23 -14.11
N HIS A 469 -4.66 9.29 -14.31
CA HIS A 469 -6.07 9.40 -13.97
C HIS A 469 -6.83 10.02 -15.13
N ASP A 470 -7.97 9.44 -15.50
CA ASP A 470 -8.84 9.94 -16.56
C ASP A 470 -9.62 11.17 -16.06
N ALA A 471 -8.96 12.33 -15.99
CA ALA A 471 -9.65 13.59 -15.77
C ALA A 471 -10.30 14.03 -17.09
N LYS A 472 -11.62 14.23 -17.09
CA LYS A 472 -12.33 14.91 -18.17
C LYS A 472 -11.80 16.34 -18.26
N VAL A 473 -11.23 16.70 -19.41
CA VAL A 473 -10.74 18.05 -19.74
C VAL A 473 -11.65 18.63 -20.80
N ASP A 474 -12.33 19.72 -20.47
CA ASP A 474 -13.24 20.43 -21.37
C ASP A 474 -12.50 21.59 -22.08
N HIS A 475 -13.06 22.07 -23.18
CA HIS A 475 -12.53 23.16 -24.00
C HIS A 475 -13.67 23.85 -24.76
N PRO A 476 -13.54 25.14 -25.15
CA PRO A 476 -12.49 26.07 -24.74
C PRO A 476 -12.67 26.54 -23.28
N PHE A 477 -11.86 27.51 -22.83
CA PHE A 477 -12.12 28.20 -21.57
C PHE A 477 -13.50 28.86 -21.58
N PRO A 478 -14.35 28.63 -20.55
CA PRO A 478 -15.54 29.44 -20.33
C PRO A 478 -15.17 30.92 -20.17
N ASP A 479 -16.08 31.85 -20.51
CA ASP A 479 -15.80 33.29 -20.51
C ASP A 479 -15.23 33.79 -19.17
N VAL A 480 -15.78 33.34 -18.04
CA VAL A 480 -15.27 33.70 -16.72
C VAL A 480 -13.82 33.26 -16.48
N ILE A 481 -13.42 32.10 -17.01
CA ILE A 481 -12.04 31.59 -16.90
C ILE A 481 -11.12 32.34 -17.84
N LYS A 482 -11.61 32.70 -19.04
CA LYS A 482 -10.89 33.52 -20.02
C LYS A 482 -10.62 34.93 -19.48
N ASP A 483 -11.61 35.58 -18.86
CA ASP A 483 -11.48 36.89 -18.22
C ASP A 483 -10.35 36.88 -17.16
N ILE A 484 -10.36 35.86 -16.28
CA ILE A 484 -9.32 35.69 -15.25
C ILE A 484 -7.95 35.40 -15.88
N ALA A 485 -7.90 34.56 -16.92
CA ALA A 485 -6.66 34.24 -17.62
C ALA A 485 -6.02 35.47 -18.27
N VAL A 486 -6.82 36.34 -18.90
CA VAL A 486 -6.37 37.63 -19.46
C VAL A 486 -5.80 38.51 -18.35
N ARG A 487 -6.51 38.63 -17.22
CA ARG A 487 -6.03 39.41 -16.08
C ARG A 487 -4.72 38.89 -15.49
N LEU A 488 -4.56 37.57 -15.42
CA LEU A 488 -3.32 36.93 -15.01
C LEU A 488 -2.20 37.22 -16.01
N LYS A 489 -2.46 37.10 -17.32
CA LYS A 489 -1.49 37.42 -18.38
C LYS A 489 -1.01 38.88 -18.30
N GLU A 490 -1.91 39.83 -18.05
CA GLU A 490 -1.54 41.23 -17.88
C GLU A 490 -0.56 41.44 -16.71
N ALA A 491 -0.79 40.74 -15.60
CA ALA A 491 -0.03 40.88 -14.36
C ALA A 491 1.29 40.10 -14.36
N THR A 492 1.33 38.90 -14.96
CA THR A 492 2.48 38.00 -14.92
C THR A 492 3.27 37.96 -16.23
N LYS A 493 2.69 38.48 -17.32
CA LYS A 493 3.19 38.39 -18.71
C LYS A 493 3.29 36.96 -19.23
N ILE A 494 2.49 36.04 -18.67
CA ILE A 494 2.50 34.61 -19.02
C ILE A 494 1.16 34.19 -19.61
N ASP A 495 1.23 33.36 -20.64
CA ASP A 495 0.08 32.66 -21.19
C ASP A 495 -0.15 31.32 -20.46
N PHE A 496 -1.37 31.15 -19.95
CA PHE A 496 -1.79 29.90 -19.29
C PHE A 496 -2.58 29.02 -20.24
N THR A 497 -2.18 27.76 -20.36
CA THR A 497 -2.79 26.81 -21.30
C THR A 497 -3.90 25.98 -20.68
N HIS A 498 -3.88 25.80 -19.35
CA HIS A 498 -4.83 24.98 -18.62
C HIS A 498 -5.32 25.66 -17.34
N CYS A 499 -6.56 25.37 -16.94
CA CYS A 499 -7.12 25.80 -15.66
C CYS A 499 -7.79 24.61 -14.96
N MET A 500 -7.40 24.35 -13.71
CA MET A 500 -8.03 23.35 -12.86
C MET A 500 -8.80 24.03 -11.72
N ILE A 501 -10.11 23.83 -11.70
CA ILE A 501 -11.01 24.31 -10.66
C ILE A 501 -11.08 23.27 -9.55
N ASN A 502 -10.92 23.70 -8.30
CA ASN A 502 -11.11 22.88 -7.12
C ASN A 502 -12.13 23.56 -6.21
N TYR A 503 -13.29 22.92 -6.03
CA TYR A 503 -14.36 23.43 -5.17
C TYR A 503 -14.37 22.72 -3.81
N TYR A 504 -14.25 23.53 -2.76
CA TYR A 504 -14.31 23.12 -1.36
C TYR A 504 -15.61 23.66 -0.78
N GLU A 505 -16.69 22.88 -0.86
CA GLU A 505 -18.04 23.24 -0.39
C GLU A 505 -18.07 23.79 1.04
N ASN A 506 -17.22 23.24 1.92
CA ASN A 506 -17.04 23.71 3.29
C ASN A 506 -15.69 23.25 3.85
N GLY A 507 -15.48 23.50 5.14
CA GLY A 507 -14.30 23.10 5.91
C GLY A 507 -14.02 21.59 5.99
N ASN A 508 -14.98 20.72 5.70
CA ASN A 508 -14.75 19.26 5.71
C ASN A 508 -14.07 18.74 4.44
N VAL A 509 -14.15 19.51 3.36
CA VAL A 509 -13.49 19.21 2.09
C VAL A 509 -12.01 19.57 2.18
N TYR A 510 -11.14 18.67 1.73
CA TYR A 510 -9.68 18.79 1.90
C TYR A 510 -8.93 18.22 0.70
N ILE A 511 -7.65 18.57 0.58
CA ILE A 511 -6.69 17.93 -0.32
C ILE A 511 -5.45 17.58 0.48
N GLY A 512 -5.05 16.31 0.44
CA GLY A 512 -3.87 15.83 1.14
C GLY A 512 -2.57 16.39 0.55
N LYS A 513 -1.50 16.21 1.29
CA LYS A 513 -0.15 16.61 0.91
C LYS A 513 0.30 16.08 -0.45
N HIS A 514 0.54 16.98 -1.40
CA HIS A 514 0.98 16.66 -2.75
C HIS A 514 1.88 17.76 -3.33
N ASN A 515 2.45 17.50 -4.49
CA ASN A 515 3.08 18.47 -5.37
C ASN A 515 2.43 18.33 -6.76
N ASP A 516 2.37 19.43 -7.50
CA ASP A 516 1.90 19.39 -8.87
C ASP A 516 2.96 18.76 -9.80
N ASN A 517 2.53 18.25 -10.96
CA ASN A 517 3.40 17.53 -11.89
C ASN A 517 4.56 18.42 -12.41
N TYR A 518 5.70 17.81 -12.73
CA TYR A 518 6.93 18.50 -13.17
C TYR A 518 6.81 19.20 -14.53
N ASN A 519 5.81 18.85 -15.35
CA ASN A 519 5.59 19.47 -16.67
C ASN A 519 4.93 20.86 -16.59
N ASN A 520 4.57 21.32 -15.39
CA ASN A 520 4.01 22.66 -15.19
C ASN A 520 5.17 23.66 -15.04
N GLN A 521 5.37 24.52 -16.03
CA GLN A 521 6.39 25.58 -15.97
C GLN A 521 6.02 26.62 -14.91
N VAL A 522 4.83 27.20 -15.03
CA VAL A 522 4.32 28.22 -14.10
C VAL A 522 2.94 27.86 -13.63
N ILE A 523 2.69 28.10 -12.33
CA ILE A 523 1.40 27.88 -11.70
C ILE A 523 0.95 29.16 -11.00
N ALA A 524 -0.24 29.63 -11.35
CA ALA A 524 -0.93 30.73 -10.69
C ALA A 524 -2.25 30.23 -10.11
N THR A 525 -2.46 30.43 -8.82
CA THR A 525 -3.69 30.02 -8.12
C THR A 525 -4.47 31.24 -7.64
N VAL A 526 -5.67 31.42 -8.17
CA VAL A 526 -6.64 32.41 -7.68
C VAL A 526 -7.58 31.75 -6.69
N SER A 527 -7.82 32.39 -5.55
CA SER A 527 -8.75 31.90 -4.52
C SER A 527 -9.97 32.81 -4.41
N LEU A 528 -11.17 32.22 -4.49
CA LEU A 528 -12.45 32.91 -4.39
C LEU A 528 -13.32 32.31 -3.28
N GLY A 529 -14.09 33.14 -2.58
CA GLY A 529 -14.99 32.75 -1.50
C GLY A 529 -14.29 32.60 -0.15
N ALA A 530 -14.64 31.54 0.59
CA ALA A 530 -14.20 31.36 1.97
C ALA A 530 -12.66 31.25 2.10
N GLU A 531 -12.09 31.93 3.10
CA GLU A 531 -10.66 31.83 3.40
C GLU A 531 -10.28 30.41 3.84
N ARG A 532 -9.16 29.89 3.33
CA ARG A 532 -8.62 28.58 3.76
C ARG A 532 -7.12 28.64 3.93
N THR A 533 -6.61 27.79 4.82
CA THR A 533 -5.18 27.74 5.10
C THR A 533 -4.47 26.77 4.15
N MET A 534 -3.60 27.29 3.29
CA MET A 534 -2.64 26.52 2.51
C MET A 534 -1.40 26.24 3.33
N HIS A 535 -1.14 24.96 3.58
CA HIS A 535 0.06 24.53 4.28
C HIS A 535 1.14 24.14 3.28
N LEU A 536 2.25 24.88 3.28
CA LEU A 536 3.44 24.58 2.49
C LEU A 536 4.47 23.88 3.36
N SER A 537 5.14 22.89 2.81
CA SER A 537 6.20 22.17 3.52
C SER A 537 7.26 21.63 2.57
N PRO A 538 8.54 21.71 2.95
CA PRO A 538 9.63 21.32 2.07
C PRO A 538 9.73 19.80 1.91
N GLN A 539 10.27 19.38 0.77
CA GLN A 539 10.42 17.98 0.41
C GLN A 539 11.75 17.41 0.93
N THR A 540 11.68 16.58 1.96
CA THR A 540 12.84 15.94 2.61
C THR A 540 13.39 14.72 1.85
N THR A 541 13.43 14.75 0.52
CA THR A 541 14.00 13.65 -0.27
C THR A 541 15.51 13.78 -0.42
N LYS A 542 16.22 12.65 -0.39
CA LYS A 542 17.68 12.56 -0.63
C LYS A 542 18.15 13.20 -1.95
N ALA A 543 17.26 13.42 -2.92
CA ALA A 543 17.56 14.10 -4.17
C ALA A 543 17.68 15.63 -4.03
N ALA A 544 16.90 16.26 -3.13
CA ALA A 544 17.00 17.70 -2.85
C ALA A 544 18.32 18.03 -2.12
N LEU A 545 18.74 17.13 -1.22
CA LEU A 545 20.03 17.19 -0.50
C LEU A 545 21.27 17.04 -1.40
N LYS A 546 21.13 16.64 -2.68
CA LYS A 546 22.25 16.50 -3.63
C LYS A 546 22.55 17.77 -4.42
N VAL A 547 21.59 18.69 -4.53
CA VAL A 547 21.71 19.89 -5.37
C VAL A 547 22.20 21.10 -4.56
N PHE A 548 21.93 21.11 -3.25
CA PHE A 548 22.42 22.14 -2.32
C PHE A 548 23.21 21.47 -1.18
N PRO A 549 24.52 21.19 -1.37
CA PRO A 549 25.36 20.53 -0.36
C PRO A 549 25.86 21.49 0.73
N ASP A 550 26.00 22.78 0.43
CA ASP A 550 26.53 23.80 1.34
C ASP A 550 25.45 24.64 2.03
N VAL A 551 24.18 24.32 1.76
CA VAL A 551 23.05 24.87 2.50
C VAL A 551 22.56 23.75 3.43
N ASP A 552 22.77 23.92 4.72
CA ASP A 552 22.06 23.19 5.78
C ASP A 552 20.57 23.30 5.44
N VAL A 553 19.91 22.37 4.71
CA VAL A 553 18.56 22.58 4.14
C VAL A 553 17.67 23.40 5.09
N PRO A 554 17.58 24.73 4.91
CA PRO A 554 16.91 25.59 5.86
C PRO A 554 15.47 25.59 5.39
N GLY A 555 14.59 25.12 6.26
CA GLY A 555 13.25 24.71 5.85
C GLY A 555 12.76 23.57 6.71
N ARG A 556 12.75 23.75 8.03
CA ARG A 556 11.81 23.00 8.89
C ARG A 556 10.50 23.75 9.05
N GLU A 557 10.49 25.03 8.70
CA GLU A 557 9.33 25.87 8.92
C GLU A 557 8.27 25.55 7.87
N LYS A 558 7.18 24.98 8.37
CA LYS A 558 5.97 24.80 7.59
C LYS A 558 5.32 26.16 7.52
N LEU A 559 5.08 26.68 6.33
CA LEU A 559 4.29 27.89 6.19
C LEU A 559 2.81 27.53 6.20
N ALA A 560 2.02 28.30 6.92
CA ALA A 560 0.57 28.26 6.87
C ALA A 560 0.10 29.61 6.34
N LEU A 561 -0.26 29.64 5.06
CA LEU A 561 -0.71 30.85 4.37
C LEU A 561 -2.23 30.85 4.31
N LYS A 562 -2.86 31.89 4.86
CA LYS A 562 -4.30 32.09 4.69
C LYS A 562 -4.57 32.67 3.31
N MET A 563 -5.31 31.92 2.48
CA MET A 563 -5.68 32.34 1.14
C MET A 563 -6.95 33.19 1.23
N ALA A 564 -6.82 34.50 1.06
CA ALA A 564 -7.92 35.46 1.12
C ALA A 564 -8.83 35.37 -0.12
N ASN A 565 -10.04 35.92 -0.03
CA ASN A 565 -10.92 36.07 -1.19
C ASN A 565 -10.32 37.06 -2.20
N GLY A 566 -10.24 36.68 -3.47
CA GLY A 566 -9.61 37.48 -4.52
C GLY A 566 -8.08 37.39 -4.53
N SER A 567 -7.46 36.54 -3.71
CA SER A 567 -6.00 36.42 -3.64
C SER A 567 -5.39 35.65 -4.82
N LEU A 568 -4.15 36.01 -5.17
CA LEU A 568 -3.29 35.35 -6.15
C LEU A 568 -2.06 34.74 -5.46
N PHE A 569 -1.81 33.47 -5.74
CA PHE A 569 -0.64 32.74 -5.26
C PHE A 569 0.13 32.09 -6.41
N GLY A 570 1.42 32.39 -6.51
CA GLY A 570 2.37 31.78 -7.44
C GLY A 570 3.30 30.80 -6.71
N SER A 571 3.70 29.72 -7.38
CA SER A 571 4.62 28.74 -6.76
C SER A 571 5.43 27.92 -7.76
N THR A 572 6.67 27.61 -7.38
CA THR A 572 7.49 26.58 -8.02
C THR A 572 7.43 25.25 -7.24
N GLN A 573 7.09 24.16 -7.93
CA GLN A 573 6.66 22.89 -7.30
C GLN A 573 7.80 21.89 -7.07
N ARG A 574 9.04 22.28 -7.35
CA ARG A 574 10.18 21.36 -7.44
C ARG A 574 10.60 20.79 -6.08
N TYR A 575 10.51 21.60 -5.03
CA TYR A 575 11.08 21.26 -3.71
C TYR A 575 10.09 21.35 -2.55
N TRP A 576 8.82 21.64 -2.83
CA TRP A 576 7.81 21.90 -1.82
C TRP A 576 6.53 21.11 -2.10
N LYS A 577 5.84 20.74 -1.01
CA LYS A 577 4.52 20.09 -1.03
C LYS A 577 3.51 20.98 -0.34
N HIS A 578 2.30 20.98 -0.88
CA HIS A 578 1.20 21.78 -0.37
C HIS A 578 -0.04 20.93 -0.02
N GLU A 579 -0.85 21.41 0.92
CA GLU A 579 -2.13 20.79 1.32
C GLU A 579 -3.14 21.84 1.82
N ILE A 580 -4.43 21.50 1.71
CA ILE A 580 -5.53 22.21 2.39
C ILE A 580 -6.16 21.22 3.36
N ARG A 581 -6.05 21.48 4.66
CA ARG A 581 -6.56 20.60 5.72
C ARG A 581 -8.05 20.81 5.99
N LYS A 582 -8.64 19.91 6.76
CA LYS A 582 -10.01 20.07 7.26
C LYS A 582 -10.07 21.19 8.31
N GLU A 583 -11.00 22.12 8.13
CA GLU A 583 -11.23 23.28 8.98
C GLU A 583 -12.72 23.36 9.34
N GLN A 584 -13.17 22.49 10.25
CA GLN A 584 -14.60 22.22 10.53
C GLN A 584 -15.48 23.45 10.87
N LYS A 585 -14.86 24.56 11.30
CA LYS A 585 -15.53 25.83 11.61
C LYS A 585 -16.03 26.56 10.37
N ILE A 586 -15.43 26.33 9.20
CA ILE A 586 -15.79 27.00 7.95
C ILE A 586 -16.99 26.29 7.32
N LYS A 587 -18.08 27.03 7.15
CA LYS A 587 -19.35 26.50 6.60
C LYS A 587 -19.63 26.97 5.16
N THR A 588 -18.91 27.98 4.69
CA THR A 588 -19.02 28.55 3.35
C THR A 588 -17.99 27.93 2.40
N GLY A 589 -18.28 27.99 1.10
CA GLY A 589 -17.46 27.33 0.08
C GLY A 589 -16.28 28.18 -0.41
N ARG A 590 -15.19 27.53 -0.80
CA ARG A 590 -14.02 28.13 -1.47
C ARG A 590 -13.85 27.52 -2.86
N ILE A 591 -13.58 28.36 -3.85
CA ILE A 591 -13.14 27.95 -5.18
C ILE A 591 -11.65 28.27 -5.33
N SER A 592 -10.87 27.31 -5.79
CA SER A 592 -9.45 27.48 -6.13
C SER A 592 -9.27 27.25 -7.62
N LEU A 593 -8.88 28.29 -8.36
CA LEU A 593 -8.59 28.24 -9.78
C LEU A 593 -7.09 28.16 -9.99
N THR A 594 -6.59 26.99 -10.38
CA THR A 594 -5.15 26.75 -10.59
C THR A 594 -4.85 26.77 -12.08
N PHE A 595 -4.31 27.90 -12.56
CA PHE A 595 -3.84 28.10 -13.92
C PHE A 595 -2.43 27.57 -14.09
N ARG A 596 -2.18 26.90 -15.21
CA ARG A 596 -0.92 26.20 -15.50
C ARG A 596 -0.47 26.46 -16.93
N GLN A 597 0.83 26.65 -17.09
CA GLN A 597 1.50 26.59 -18.38
C GLN A 597 2.16 25.21 -18.54
N ILE A 598 1.56 24.38 -19.39
CA ILE A 598 2.06 23.04 -19.72
C ILE A 598 2.79 23.10 -21.06
N VAL A 599 4.03 22.63 -21.09
CA VAL A 599 4.87 22.48 -22.29
C VAL A 599 4.67 21.09 -22.89
N GLU A 600 4.75 21.00 -24.20
CA GLU A 600 4.66 19.74 -24.96
C GLU A 600 5.91 18.86 -24.89
#